data_AF-A0A8T4NJL8-F1
#
_entry.id   AF-A0A8T4NJL8-F1
#
_cell.length_a   1.000
_cell.length_b   1.000
_cell.length_c   1.000
_cell.angle_alpha   90.00
_cell.angle_beta   90.00
_cell.angle_gamma   90.00
#
_symmetry.space_group_name_H-M   'P 1'
#
loop_
_entity.id
_entity.type
_entity.pdbx_description
1 polymer ?
#
loop_
_entity_poly.entity_id
_entity_poly.type
_entity_poly.pdbx_seq_one_letter_code
_entity_poly.pdbx_strand_id
1 'polypeptide(L)' 'MKYYFITKIKKVAGKELLNRAIEFLGDKDECERWFNSPVLGLGNETPYEFCIKGRQKDISDLIGRLEYGVYS' A
#
# COMPACT_ATOMS: atom_id res chain seq x y z
N MET A 1 -15.35 12.04 6.48
CA MET A 1 -14.98 11.27 5.27
C MET A 1 -13.66 10.51 5.37
N LYS A 2 -12.64 10.95 6.14
CA LYS A 2 -11.33 10.27 6.24
C LYS A 2 -11.38 8.76 6.54
N TYR A 3 -12.28 8.29 7.41
CA TYR A 3 -12.37 6.86 7.77
C TYR A 3 -12.90 5.93 6.67
N TYR A 4 -13.49 6.47 5.59
CA TYR A 4 -14.07 5.66 4.51
C TYR A 4 -13.01 4.98 3.64
N PHE A 5 -11.89 5.65 3.40
CA PHE A 5 -10.86 5.11 2.51
C PHE A 5 -10.03 4.03 3.19
N ILE A 6 -9.61 4.23 4.44
CA ILE A 6 -8.84 3.22 5.18
C ILE A 6 -9.62 1.91 5.35
N THR A 7 -10.94 1.97 5.51
CA THR A 7 -11.80 0.79 5.57
C THR A 7 -11.91 0.08 4.22
N LYS A 8 -11.91 0.83 3.12
CA LYS A 8 -11.88 0.29 1.75
C LYS A 8 -10.53 -0.37 1.43
N ILE A 9 -9.42 0.27 1.81
CA ILE A 9 -8.07 -0.30 1.68
C ILE A 9 -7.99 -1.60 2.48
N LYS A 10 -8.43 -1.60 3.74
CA LYS A 10 -8.46 -2.81 4.57
C LYS A 10 -9.20 -3.97 3.90
N LYS A 11 -10.29 -3.69 3.19
CA LYS A 11 -11.09 -4.70 2.47
C LYS A 11 -10.33 -5.35 1.31
N VAL A 12 -9.48 -4.59 0.60
CA VAL A 12 -8.74 -5.09 -0.57
C VAL A 12 -7.33 -5.59 -0.24
N ALA A 13 -6.62 -4.88 0.64
CA ALA A 13 -5.24 -5.19 1.05
C ALA A 13 -5.20 -6.28 2.14
N GLY A 14 -6.27 -6.40 2.93
CA GLY A 14 -6.27 -7.21 4.15
C GLY A 14 -5.66 -6.46 5.34
N LYS A 15 -5.84 -7.03 6.54
CA LYS A 15 -5.41 -6.42 7.80
C LYS A 15 -3.89 -6.36 7.92
N GLU A 16 -3.21 -7.46 7.57
CA GLU A 16 -1.76 -7.59 7.75
C GLU A 16 -0.98 -6.61 6.86
N LEU A 17 -1.30 -6.55 5.56
CA LEU A 17 -0.67 -5.61 4.63
C LEU A 17 -0.94 -4.15 5.03
N LEU A 18 -2.18 -3.84 5.44
CA LEU A 18 -2.52 -2.49 5.88
C LEU A 18 -1.73 -2.08 7.13
N ASN A 19 -1.63 -2.96 8.12
CA ASN A 19 -0.87 -2.69 9.34
C ASN A 19 0.61 -2.44 9.01
N ARG A 20 1.21 -3.32 8.18
CA ARG A 20 2.59 -3.15 7.73
C ARG A 20 2.81 -1.83 6.99
N ALA A 21 1.90 -1.47 6.09
CA ALA A 21 1.99 -0.21 5.36
C ALA A 21 1.90 1.01 6.29
N ILE A 22 1.03 0.97 7.31
CA ILE A 22 0.94 2.02 8.33
C ILE A 22 2.22 2.11 9.15
N GLU A 23 2.80 0.96 9.54
CA GLU A 23 4.07 0.92 10.28
C GLU A 23 5.22 1.52 9.46
N PHE A 24 5.30 1.15 8.18
CA PHE A 24 6.33 1.67 7.27
C PHE A 24 6.18 3.17 6.99
N LEU A 25 4.95 3.64 6.76
CA LEU A 25 4.66 5.04 6.39
C LEU A 25 4.49 5.97 7.61
N GLY A 26 4.47 5.40 8.82
CA GLY A 26 4.38 6.12 10.09
C GLY A 26 2.96 6.42 10.56
N ASP A 27 2.01 6.66 9.66
CA ASP A 27 0.61 6.88 10.04
C ASP A 27 -0.43 6.48 8.97
N LYS A 28 -1.70 6.54 9.36
CA LYS A 28 -2.84 6.16 8.51
C LYS A 28 -3.10 7.15 7.37
N ASP A 29 -2.84 8.44 7.58
CA ASP A 29 -3.07 9.48 6.58
C ASP A 29 -2.02 9.36 5.46
N GLU A 30 -0.76 9.06 5.79
CA GLU A 30 0.30 8.77 4.83
C GLU A 30 0.06 7.43 4.11
N CYS A 31 -0.39 6.41 4.84
CA CYS A 31 -0.83 5.16 4.23
C CYS A 31 -1.95 5.38 3.20
N GLU A 32 -2.95 6.19 3.53
CA GLU A 32 -4.04 6.51 2.61
C GLU A 32 -3.54 7.28 1.38
N ARG A 33 -2.66 8.28 1.56
CA ARG A 33 -2.05 9.01 0.46
C ARG A 33 -1.26 8.09 -0.47
N TRP A 34 -0.42 7.22 0.10
CA TRP A 34 0.40 6.29 -0.67
C TRP A 34 -0.44 5.29 -1.46
N PHE A 35 -1.49 4.71 -0.86
CA PHE A 35 -2.39 3.78 -1.56
C PHE A 35 -3.16 4.40 -2.72
N ASN A 36 -3.35 5.73 -2.72
CA ASN A 36 -4.03 6.48 -3.78
C ASN A 36 -3.07 7.15 -4.77
N SER A 37 -1.76 7.07 -4.54
CA SER A 37 -0.76 7.73 -5.38
C SER A 37 -0.12 6.71 -6.34
N PRO A 38 0.08 7.07 -7.62
CA PRO A 38 0.85 6.26 -8.55
C PRO A 38 2.26 6.00 -8.01
N VAL A 39 2.71 4.75 -8.07
CA VAL A 39 4.06 4.37 -7.64
C VAL A 39 4.86 3.92 -8.85
N LEU A 40 6.04 4.52 -9.06
CA LEU A 40 6.91 4.22 -10.19
C LEU A 40 7.27 2.71 -10.25
N GLY A 41 7.57 2.11 -9.10
CA GLY A 41 7.87 0.67 -8.98
C GLY A 41 6.71 -0.27 -9.30
N LEU A 42 5.50 0.26 -9.54
CA LEU A 42 4.30 -0.47 -9.96
C LEU A 42 3.89 -0.13 -11.40
N GLY A 43 4.74 0.57 -12.16
CA GLY A 43 4.41 0.99 -13.53
C GLY A 43 3.41 2.15 -13.59
N ASN A 44 3.50 3.11 -12.66
CA ASN A 44 2.57 4.24 -12.52
C ASN A 44 1.12 3.86 -12.17
N GLU A 45 0.90 2.68 -11.62
CA GLU A 45 -0.36 2.32 -10.98
C GLU A 45 -0.31 2.56 -9.47
N THR A 46 -1.49 2.65 -8.86
CA THR A 46 -1.62 2.81 -7.41
C THR A 46 -1.56 1.45 -6.68
N PRO A 47 -1.07 1.41 -5.42
CA PRO A 47 -1.13 0.20 -4.60
C PRO A 47 -2.56 -0.33 -4.41
N TYR A 48 -3.55 0.57 -4.40
CA TYR A 48 -4.96 0.20 -4.30
C TYR A 48 -5.46 -0.59 -5.52
N GLU A 49 -5.12 -0.17 -6.73
CA GLU A 49 -5.47 -0.89 -7.97
C GLU A 49 -4.84 -2.27 -8.02
N PHE A 50 -3.58 -2.40 -7.59
CA PHE A 50 -2.91 -3.69 -7.48
C PHE A 50 -3.64 -4.63 -6.50
N CYS A 51 -4.04 -4.12 -5.34
CA CYS A 51 -4.80 -4.91 -4.36
C CYS A 51 -6.17 -5.34 -4.90
N ILE A 52 -6.86 -4.50 -5.67
CA ILE A 52 -8.12 -4.89 -6.36
C ILE A 52 -7.88 -6.04 -7.33
N LYS A 53 -6.75 -6.04 -8.04
CA LYS A 53 -6.36 -7.09 -8.98
C LYS A 53 -5.87 -8.39 -8.30
N GLY A 54 -5.95 -8.48 -6.97
CA GLY A 54 -5.46 -9.65 -6.23
C GLY A 54 -3.93 -9.72 -6.13
N ARG A 55 -3.24 -8.60 -6.32
CA ARG A 55 -1.76 -8.50 -6.29
C ARG A 55 -1.25 -7.92 -4.97
N GLN A 56 -1.86 -8.30 -3.84
CA GLN A 56 -1.46 -7.82 -2.51
C GLN A 56 -0.02 -8.22 -2.16
N LYS A 57 0.42 -9.40 -2.61
CA LYS A 57 1.79 -9.88 -2.39
C LYS A 57 2.82 -8.92 -2.96
N ASP A 58 2.57 -8.40 -4.15
CA ASP A 58 3.50 -7.49 -4.84
C ASP A 58 3.64 -6.15 -4.11
N ILE A 59 2.57 -5.69 -3.46
CA ILE A 59 2.61 -4.51 -2.59
C ILE A 59 3.41 -4.79 -1.32
N SER A 60 3.22 -5.97 -0.71
CA SER A 60 4.03 -6.39 0.44
C SER A 60 5.52 -6.50 0.09
N ASP A 61 5.84 -7.08 -1.06
CA ASP A 61 7.22 -7.25 -1.54
C ASP A 61 7.84 -5.89 -1.89
N LEU A 62 7.06 -4.97 -2.46
CA LEU A 62 7.48 -3.58 -2.68
C LEU A 62 7.82 -2.88 -1.36
N ILE A 63 6.94 -2.95 -0.35
CA ILE A 63 7.21 -2.36 0.97
C ILE A 63 8.50 -2.95 1.55
N GLY A 64 8.69 -4.28 1.47
CA GLY A 64 9.93 -4.92 1.90
C GLY A 64 11.17 -4.35 1.19
N ARG A 65 11.12 -4.19 -0.14
CA ARG A 65 12.27 -3.60 -0.88
C ARG A 65 12.56 -2.15 -0.46
N LEU A 66 11.51 -1.36 -0.22
CA LEU A 66 11.65 0.03 0.24
C LEU A 66 12.22 0.11 1.67
N GLU A 67 11.83 -0.79 2.58
CA GLU A 67 12.36 -0.88 3.95
C GLU A 67 13.87 -1.16 3.98
N TYR A 68 14.36 -2.04 3.11
CA TYR A 68 15.77 -2.43 3.06
C TYR A 68 16.62 -1.59 2.10
N GLY A 69 16.03 -0.59 1.42
CA GLY A 69 16.72 0.27 0.46
C GLY A 69 17.25 -0.48 -0.78
N VAL A 70 16.68 -1.64 -1.09
CA VAL A 70 17.12 -2.48 -2.22
C VAL A 70 16.37 -2.05 -3.48
N TYR A 71 17.07 -1.28 -4.33
CA TYR A 71 16.63 -1.03 -5.70
C TYR A 71 16.97 -2.24 -6.57
N SER A 72 15.98 -2.84 -7.22
CA SER A 72 16.14 -3.91 -8.22
C SER A 72 15.45 -3.51 -9.50
#